data_AF-A0A2W1BQD0-F1
#
_entry.id   AF-A0A2W1BQD0-F1
#
_cell.length_a   1.000
_cell.length_b   1.000
_cell.length_c   1.000
_cell.angle_alpha   90.00
_cell.angle_beta   90.00
_cell.angle_gamma   90.00
#
_symmetry.space_group_name_H-M   'P 1'
#
loop_
_entity.id
_entity.type
_entity.pdbx_description
1 polymer ?
#
loop_
_entity_poly.entity_id
_entity_poly.type
_entity_poly.pdbx_seq_one_letter_code
_entity_poly.pdbx_strand_id
1 'polypeptide(L)'
;MDQCVVGPDEAELVARALGCRLMRASVKEDVNVGAVFRALAARCLSDMRRDDADALPPCQAPVIGTFTNHNSNGTILLRPTKHRPGGKKKNVLRNACRLL
;
A
#
# COMPACT_ATOMS: atom_id res chain seq x y z
N MET A 1 18.33 -28.04 3.02
CA MET A 1 17.65 -28.23 1.70
C MET A 1 18.01 -29.54 0.98
N ASP A 2 18.80 -30.40 1.60
CA ASP A 2 19.50 -31.52 0.94
C ASP A 2 18.64 -32.78 0.71
N GLN A 3 17.33 -32.69 0.94
CA GLN A 3 16.34 -33.73 0.67
C GLN A 3 15.45 -33.40 -0.53
N CYS A 4 15.85 -32.43 -1.37
CA CYS A 4 15.08 -32.04 -2.53
C CYS A 4 15.24 -33.10 -3.63
N VAL A 5 14.13 -33.76 -3.98
CA VAL A 5 14.10 -34.74 -5.09
C VAL A 5 14.17 -34.09 -6.47
N VAL A 6 13.81 -32.81 -6.55
CA VAL A 6 13.86 -32.00 -7.78
C VAL A 6 15.18 -31.24 -7.83
N GLY A 7 15.84 -31.29 -8.98
CA GLY A 7 17.08 -30.54 -9.22
C GLY A 7 16.83 -29.03 -9.31
N PRO A 8 17.80 -28.18 -8.93
CA PRO A 8 17.64 -26.73 -9.02
C PRO A 8 17.41 -26.25 -10.46
N ASP A 9 18.10 -26.85 -11.43
CA ASP A 9 18.03 -26.47 -12.84
C ASP A 9 16.67 -26.82 -13.46
N GLU A 10 16.09 -27.97 -13.07
CA GLU A 10 14.77 -28.41 -13.50
C GLU A 10 13.69 -27.41 -13.04
N ALA A 11 13.71 -27.05 -11.76
CA ALA A 11 12.79 -26.06 -11.20
C ALA A 11 12.94 -24.69 -11.88
N GLU A 12 14.16 -24.27 -12.20
CA GLU A 12 14.43 -23.00 -12.86
C GLU A 12 13.97 -22.99 -14.32
N LEU A 13 14.13 -24.10 -15.03
CA LEU A 13 13.66 -24.27 -16.41
C LEU A 13 12.14 -24.14 -16.48
N VAL A 14 11.41 -24.80 -15.58
CA VAL A 14 9.94 -24.71 -15.52
C VAL A 14 9.50 -23.29 -15.15
N ALA A 15 10.15 -22.66 -14.17
CA ALA A 15 9.81 -21.30 -13.77
C ALA A 15 9.98 -20.29 -14.93
N ARG A 16 11.07 -20.43 -15.70
CA ARG A 16 11.30 -19.63 -16.92
C ARG A 16 10.23 -19.88 -17.98
N ALA A 17 9.91 -21.14 -18.26
CA ALA A 17 8.89 -21.50 -19.25
C ALA A 17 7.51 -20.91 -18.91
N LEU A 18 7.17 -20.84 -17.62
CA LEU A 18 5.91 -20.26 -17.14
C LEU A 18 5.96 -18.74 -16.94
N GLY A 19 7.11 -18.09 -17.12
CA GLY A 19 7.29 -16.66 -16.80
C GLY A 19 7.09 -16.35 -15.31
N CYS A 20 7.30 -17.34 -14.44
CA CYS A 20 7.10 -17.23 -13.01
C CYS A 20 8.41 -16.95 -12.27
N ARG A 21 8.34 -16.19 -11.18
CA ARG A 21 9.47 -16.01 -10.27
C ARG A 21 9.63 -17.25 -9.39
N LEU A 22 10.80 -17.90 -9.45
CA LEU A 22 11.16 -18.99 -8.55
C LEU A 22 11.78 -18.46 -7.26
N MET A 23 11.33 -18.98 -6.11
CA MET A 23 11.92 -18.73 -4.80
C MET A 23 12.01 -20.04 -4.02
N ARG A 24 13.20 -20.42 -3.60
CA ARG A 24 13.40 -21.56 -2.69
C ARG A 24 13.17 -21.12 -1.26
N ALA A 25 12.34 -21.85 -0.52
CA ALA A 25 12.03 -21.55 0.88
C ALA A 25 12.05 -22.82 1.72
N SER A 26 12.33 -22.67 3.01
CA SER A 26 12.35 -23.76 3.98
C SER A 26 11.71 -23.25 5.28
N VAL A 27 10.59 -23.84 5.68
CA VAL A 27 9.95 -23.49 6.97
C VAL A 27 10.77 -24.03 8.15
N LYS A 28 11.35 -25.22 8.00
CA LYS A 28 12.17 -25.85 9.03
C LYS A 28 13.41 -25.01 9.38
N GLU A 29 14.04 -24.43 8.37
CA GLU A 29 15.27 -23.64 8.49
C GLU A 29 14.99 -22.11 8.50
N ASP A 30 13.72 -21.70 8.48
CA ASP A 30 13.26 -20.31 8.33
C ASP A 30 13.93 -19.54 7.17
N VAL A 31 14.13 -20.23 6.04
CA VAL A 31 14.71 -19.64 4.84
C VAL A 31 13.61 -19.09 3.94
N ASN A 32 13.68 -17.80 3.62
CA ASN A 32 12.83 -17.10 2.64
C ASN A 32 11.32 -17.14 2.89
N VAL A 33 10.84 -17.65 4.04
CA VAL A 33 9.40 -17.78 4.34
C VAL A 33 8.70 -16.43 4.20
N GLY A 34 9.15 -15.42 4.96
CA GLY A 34 8.57 -14.07 4.87
C GLY A 34 8.79 -13.40 3.51
N ALA A 35 9.88 -13.72 2.81
CA ALA A 35 10.18 -13.14 1.50
C ALA A 35 9.20 -13.61 0.42
N VAL A 36 8.80 -14.89 0.44
CA VAL A 36 7.78 -15.44 -0.48
C VAL A 36 6.46 -14.70 -0.32
N PHE A 37 5.97 -14.55 0.92
CA PHE A 37 4.69 -13.86 1.15
C PHE A 37 4.75 -12.38 0.80
N ARG A 38 5.84 -11.68 1.11
CA ARG A 38 6.01 -10.28 0.69
C ARG A 38 6.01 -10.13 -0.83
N ALA A 39 6.68 -11.03 -1.55
CA ALA A 39 6.72 -11.00 -3.01
C ALA A 39 5.32 -11.24 -3.62
N LEU A 40 4.56 -12.19 -3.07
CA LEU A 40 3.18 -12.45 -3.49
C LEU A 40 2.26 -11.27 -3.20
N ALA A 41 2.31 -10.70 -1.99
CA ALA A 41 1.51 -9.53 -1.62
C ALA A 41 1.81 -8.33 -2.53
N ALA A 42 3.09 -8.06 -2.83
CA ALA A 42 3.49 -6.99 -3.75
C ALA A 42 2.94 -7.21 -5.16
N ARG A 43 2.94 -8.45 -5.66
CA ARG A 43 2.37 -8.80 -6.97
C ARG A 43 0.86 -8.56 -6.99
N CYS A 44 0.11 -9.07 -6.00
CA CYS A 44 -1.33 -8.84 -5.93
C CYS A 44 -1.68 -7.34 -5.89
N LEU A 45 -0.93 -6.55 -5.13
CA LEU A 45 -1.09 -5.08 -5.09
C LEU A 45 -0.82 -4.43 -6.44
N SER A 46 0.19 -4.92 -7.17
CA SER A 46 0.49 -4.42 -8.52
C SER A 46 -0.61 -4.76 -9.51
N ASP A 47 -1.18 -5.96 -9.42
CA ASP A 47 -2.24 -6.42 -10.33
C ASP A 47 -3.53 -5.59 -10.09
N MET A 48 -3.94 -5.39 -8.83
CA MET A 48 -5.09 -4.53 -8.50
C MET A 48 -4.92 -3.09 -9.01
N ARG A 49 -3.71 -2.51 -8.86
CA ARG A 49 -3.43 -1.15 -9.36
C ARG A 49 -3.48 -1.03 -10.88
N ARG A 50 -3.16 -2.11 -11.60
CA ARG A 50 -3.27 -2.14 -13.06
C ARG A 50 -4.73 -2.18 -13.47
N ASP A 51 -5.53 -3.01 -12.82
CA ASP A 51 -6.97 -3.07 -13.07
C ASP A 51 -7.65 -1.71 -12.80
N ASP A 52 -7.27 -1.02 -11.72
CA ASP A 52 -7.77 0.33 -11.42
C ASP A 52 -7.31 1.37 -12.46
N ALA A 53 -6.08 1.27 -12.97
CA ALA A 53 -5.53 2.19 -13.97
C ALA A 53 -6.16 2.00 -15.36
N ASP A 54 -6.53 0.76 -15.71
CA ASP A 54 -7.24 0.46 -16.95
C ASP A 54 -8.75 0.76 -16.86
N ALA A 55 -9.32 0.81 -15.65
CA ALA A 55 -10.73 1.10 -15.41
C ALA A 55 -11.07 2.60 -15.32
N LEU A 56 -10.07 3.48 -15.13
CA LEU A 56 -10.29 4.92 -14.97
C LEU A 56 -9.41 5.70 -15.97
N PRO A 57 -9.97 6.63 -16.79
CA PRO A 57 -9.12 7.66 -17.40
C PRO A 57 -8.39 8.40 -16.27
N PRO A 58 -7.22 9.02 -16.51
CA PRO A 58 -6.45 9.68 -15.47
C PRO A 58 -7.28 10.80 -14.84
N CYS A 59 -8.01 10.45 -13.78
CA CYS A 59 -8.75 11.38 -12.97
C CYS A 59 -7.68 12.11 -12.19
N GLN A 60 -7.35 13.30 -12.69
CA GLN A 60 -6.45 14.24 -12.06
C GLN A 60 -6.77 14.25 -10.57
N ALA A 61 -5.84 13.74 -9.75
CA ALA A 61 -5.97 13.83 -8.31
C ALA A 61 -6.24 15.31 -8.00
N PRO A 62 -7.35 15.67 -7.32
CA PRO A 62 -7.57 17.04 -6.98
C PRO A 62 -6.47 17.40 -5.99
N VAL A 63 -5.50 18.19 -6.45
CA VAL A 63 -4.49 18.77 -5.60
C VAL A 63 -5.25 19.62 -4.60
N ILE A 64 -5.26 19.17 -3.33
CA ILE A 64 -5.77 19.94 -2.21
C ILE A 64 -5.03 21.28 -2.23
N GLY A 65 -5.67 22.31 -2.76
CA GLY A 65 -5.03 23.61 -2.98
C GLY A 65 -5.51 24.42 -4.19
N THR A 66 -6.25 23.83 -5.14
CA THR A 66 -6.75 24.58 -6.32
C THR A 66 -8.28 24.66 -6.34
N PHE A 67 -8.85 25.38 -5.38
CA PHE A 67 -10.22 25.85 -5.50
C PHE A 67 -10.22 27.04 -6.46
N THR A 68 -10.57 26.83 -7.73
CA THR A 68 -10.91 27.95 -8.60
C THR A 68 -12.24 28.53 -8.10
N ASN A 69 -12.16 29.73 -7.56
CA ASN A 69 -13.28 30.47 -7.00
C ASN A 69 -14.20 30.90 -8.15
N HIS A 70 -15.20 30.09 -8.45
CA HIS A 70 -16.27 30.48 -9.36
C HIS A 70 -17.25 31.35 -8.58
N ASN A 71 -17.14 32.65 -8.85
CA ASN A 71 -17.99 33.69 -8.30
C ASN A 71 -19.46 33.48 -8.73
N SER A 72 -20.22 32.79 -7.87
CA SER A 72 -21.62 33.11 -7.61
C SER A 72 -21.96 32.65 -6.19
N ASN A 73 -21.77 33.56 -5.22
CA ASN A 73 -22.26 33.44 -3.84
C ASN A 73 -21.77 32.22 -3.02
N GLY A 74 -20.47 31.93 -3.03
CA GLY A 74 -19.85 30.92 -2.17
C GLY A 74 -18.54 31.42 -1.56
N THR A 75 -18.60 32.20 -0.48
CA THR A 75 -17.40 32.75 0.16
C THR A 75 -16.57 31.64 0.82
N ILE A 76 -15.31 31.50 0.41
CA ILE A 76 -14.37 30.51 0.97
C ILE A 76 -13.85 31.00 2.33
N LEU A 77 -14.17 30.27 3.40
CA LEU A 77 -13.77 30.58 4.77
C LEU A 77 -12.43 29.93 5.14
N LEU A 78 -11.38 30.75 5.28
CA LEU A 78 -10.09 30.33 5.84
C LEU A 78 -10.08 30.59 7.36
N ARG A 79 -9.92 29.55 8.18
CA ARG A 79 -9.71 29.73 9.63
C ARG A 79 -8.22 29.98 9.94
N PRO A 80 -7.85 31.10 10.58
CA PRO A 80 -6.45 31.38 10.89
C PRO A 80 -5.89 30.39 11.93
N THR A 81 -4.76 29.76 11.61
CA THR A 81 -3.89 29.07 12.57
C THR A 81 -3.09 30.12 13.35
N LYS A 82 -3.62 30.60 14.48
CA LYS A 82 -2.86 31.47 15.40
C LYS A 82 -2.32 30.65 16.57
N HIS A 83 -1.03 30.33 16.50
CA HIS A 83 -0.24 29.82 17.63
C HIS A 83 -0.32 30.81 18.81
N ARG A 84 -0.57 30.32 20.03
CA ARG A 84 -0.36 31.08 21.28
C ARG A 84 0.59 30.28 22.18
N PRO A 85 1.73 30.83 22.64
CA PRO A 85 2.57 30.19 23.64
C PRO A 85 1.87 30.30 25.00
N GLY A 86 1.57 29.17 25.64
CA GLY A 86 1.04 29.14 27.02
C GLY A 86 -0.27 28.37 27.29
N GLY A 87 -0.87 27.70 26.31
CA GLY A 87 -2.07 26.88 26.54
C GLY A 87 -1.74 25.40 26.80
N LYS A 88 -2.04 24.88 27.99
CA LYS A 88 -1.87 23.46 28.35
C LYS A 88 -2.50 22.54 27.28
N LYS A 89 -1.70 21.66 26.67
CA LYS A 89 -2.16 20.61 25.74
C LYS A 89 -3.14 19.70 26.49
N LYS A 90 -4.41 19.71 26.08
CA LYS A 90 -5.43 18.77 26.60
C LYS A 90 -5.43 17.56 25.68
N ASN A 91 -5.18 16.38 26.26
CA ASN A 91 -4.97 15.12 25.55
C ASN A 91 -6.12 14.76 24.58
N VAL A 92 -5.74 14.39 23.36
CA VAL A 92 -6.58 13.89 22.25
C VAL A 92 -6.85 12.40 22.47
N LEU A 93 -7.45 12.01 23.61
CA LEU A 93 -7.66 10.60 23.97
C LEU A 93 -8.79 10.39 25.00
N ARG A 94 -9.88 11.16 24.90
CA ARG A 94 -11.12 10.82 25.62
C ARG A 94 -12.21 10.56 24.60
N ASN A 95 -12.59 9.28 24.48
CA ASN A 95 -13.66 8.71 23.65
C ASN A 95 -13.23 8.04 22.34
N ALA A 96 -12.05 7.41 22.31
CA ALA A 96 -11.93 6.18 21.53
C ALA A 96 -12.47 5.03 22.40
N CYS A 97 -13.32 4.18 21.81
CA CYS A 97 -14.00 3.01 22.37
C CYS A 97 -15.37 3.22 23.06
N ARG A 98 -16.44 3.04 22.28
CA ARG A 98 -17.55 2.19 22.70
C ARG A 98 -17.89 1.22 21.56
N LEU A 99 -17.48 -0.03 21.74
CA LEU A 99 -18.09 -1.18 21.07
C LEU A 99 -19.48 -1.36 21.69
N LEU A 100 -20.52 -1.30 20.87
CA LEU A 100 -21.73 -2.10 20.99
C LEU A 100 -22.08 -2.59 19.59
#